data_AF-A0A7U3Z4B7-F1
#
_entry.id   AF-A0A7U3Z4B7-F1
#
_cell.length_a   1.000
_cell.length_b   1.000
_cell.length_c   1.000
_cell.angle_alpha   90.00
_cell.angle_beta   90.00
_cell.angle_gamma   90.00
#
_symmetry.space_group_name_H-M   'P 1'
#
loop_
_entity.id
_entity.type
_entity.pdbx_description
1 polymer ?
#
loop_
_entity_poly.entity_id
_entity_poly.type
_entity_poly.pdbx_seq_one_letter_code
_entity_poly.pdbx_strand_id
1 'polypeptide(L)'
;MKALLALFIGLFSLPLMAAESHVCQSQAYDYASIGKLRLSDDTVFTCRDVGRVTIPDLARRGWKVIHVAQQTEYTGDTDSDNEVVKMYQEIVVYKE
;
A
#
# COMPACT_ATOMS: atom_id res chain seq x y z
N MET A 1 5.81 50.83 -25.85
CA MET A 1 6.25 49.42 -25.88
C MET A 1 6.77 49.02 -24.50
N LYS A 2 5.91 48.61 -23.55
CA LYS A 2 6.38 48.14 -22.22
C LYS A 2 5.33 47.40 -21.35
N ALA A 3 4.17 47.06 -21.90
CA ALA A 3 3.06 46.47 -21.12
C ALA A 3 2.69 45.04 -21.51
N LEU A 4 3.52 44.34 -22.30
CA LEU A 4 3.20 42.98 -22.78
C LEU A 4 3.80 41.85 -21.94
N LEU A 5 4.62 42.15 -20.93
CA LEU A 5 5.35 41.11 -20.18
C LEU A 5 4.59 40.49 -19.01
N ALA A 6 3.41 41.02 -18.64
CA ALA A 6 2.71 40.59 -17.41
C ALA A 6 1.70 39.43 -17.61
N LEU A 7 1.47 38.97 -18.84
CA LEU A 7 0.39 38.01 -19.13
C LEU A 7 0.79 36.52 -19.07
N PHE A 8 2.08 36.20 -18.90
CA PHE A 8 2.54 34.80 -18.99
C PHE A 8 2.65 34.05 -17.66
N ILE A 9 2.39 34.69 -16.51
CA ILE A 9 2.63 34.07 -15.19
C ILE A 9 1.45 33.18 -14.75
N GLY A 10 0.29 33.24 -15.41
CA GLY A 10 -0.93 32.52 -15.00
C GLY A 10 -1.15 31.12 -15.59
N LEU A 11 -0.27 30.63 -16.48
CA LEU A 11 -0.51 29.41 -17.28
C LEU A 11 0.18 28.14 -16.76
N PHE A 12 0.93 28.21 -15.66
CA PHE A 12 1.48 27.04 -14.98
C PHE A 12 0.64 26.68 -13.76
N SER A 13 -0.65 26.41 -13.97
CA SER A 13 -1.42 25.55 -13.07
C SER A 13 -0.87 24.13 -13.21
N LEU A 14 0.24 23.84 -12.52
CA LEU A 14 0.69 22.48 -12.31
C LEU A 14 -0.51 21.72 -11.71
N PRO A 15 -0.94 20.60 -12.30
CA PRO A 15 -1.97 19.80 -11.67
C PRO A 15 -1.43 19.43 -10.29
N LEU A 16 -2.13 19.88 -9.25
CA LEU A 16 -1.88 19.45 -7.89
C LEU A 16 -2.21 17.96 -7.88
N MET A 17 -1.21 17.11 -8.12
CA MET A 17 -1.36 15.67 -7.98
C MET A 17 -1.71 15.46 -6.50
N ALA A 18 -2.94 15.00 -6.27
CA ALA A 18 -3.39 14.75 -4.92
C ALA A 18 -2.50 13.63 -4.39
N ALA A 19 -1.80 13.90 -3.30
CA ALA A 19 -0.97 12.89 -2.67
C ALA A 19 -1.87 11.72 -2.24
N GLU A 20 -1.62 10.53 -2.80
CA GLU A 20 -2.43 9.34 -2.56
C GLU A 20 -1.70 8.39 -1.62
N SER A 21 -2.45 7.74 -0.73
CA SER A 21 -1.92 6.69 0.13
C SER A 21 -2.91 5.54 0.26
N HIS A 22 -2.39 4.32 0.22
CA HIS A 22 -3.21 3.11 0.37
C HIS A 22 -2.57 2.12 1.33
N VAL A 23 -3.44 1.43 2.06
CA VAL A 23 -3.07 0.24 2.83
C VAL A 23 -3.24 -0.98 1.92
N CYS A 24 -2.22 -1.83 1.88
CA CYS A 24 -2.24 -3.06 1.10
C CYS A 24 -1.88 -4.25 1.98
N GLN A 25 -2.58 -5.36 1.77
CA GLN A 25 -2.46 -6.55 2.61
C GLN A 25 -1.97 -7.73 1.79
N SER A 26 -1.03 -8.49 2.32
CA SER A 26 -0.61 -9.76 1.73
C SER A 26 -1.64 -10.86 2.00
N GLN A 27 -1.38 -12.06 1.48
CA GLN A 27 -2.15 -13.23 1.86
C GLN A 27 -2.01 -13.50 3.37
N ALA A 28 -3.14 -13.80 4.02
CA ALA A 28 -3.17 -14.29 5.39
C ALA A 28 -2.79 -15.78 5.47
N TYR A 29 -1.96 -16.11 6.44
CA TYR A 29 -1.53 -17.47 6.76
C TYR A 29 -1.97 -17.82 8.18
N ASP A 30 -2.35 -19.08 8.41
CA ASP A 30 -2.53 -19.58 9.76
C ASP A 30 -1.21 -19.54 10.53
N TYR A 31 -1.26 -19.34 11.84
CA TYR A 31 -0.06 -19.28 12.70
C TYR A 31 0.87 -20.49 12.52
N ALA A 32 0.30 -21.69 12.34
CA ALA A 32 1.06 -22.91 12.08
C ALA A 32 1.90 -22.86 10.78
N SER A 33 1.55 -21.98 9.84
CA SER A 33 2.22 -21.78 8.56
C SER A 33 3.04 -20.48 8.50
N ILE A 34 3.34 -19.82 9.62
CA ILE A 34 4.05 -18.54 9.67
C ILE A 34 5.42 -18.56 8.96
N GLY A 35 6.07 -19.72 8.83
CA GLY A 35 7.31 -19.85 8.06
C GLY A 35 7.19 -19.47 6.58
N LYS A 36 5.95 -19.43 6.04
CA LYS A 36 5.65 -18.95 4.68
C LYS A 36 5.49 -17.43 4.62
N LEU A 37 5.29 -16.77 5.75
CA LEU A 37 5.15 -15.33 5.85
C LEU A 37 6.52 -14.65 5.78
N ARG A 38 7.09 -14.63 4.57
CA ARG A 38 8.34 -13.94 4.28
C ARG A 38 8.08 -12.77 3.35
N LEU A 39 8.56 -11.60 3.73
CA LEU A 39 8.58 -10.45 2.82
C LEU A 39 9.63 -10.71 1.75
N SER A 40 9.22 -10.59 0.49
CA SER A 40 10.07 -10.77 -0.68
C SER A 40 9.53 -9.93 -1.83
N ASP A 41 10.33 -9.82 -2.89
CA ASP A 41 9.92 -9.12 -4.12
C ASP A 41 8.73 -9.82 -4.81
N ASP A 42 8.52 -11.11 -4.55
CA ASP A 42 7.41 -11.91 -5.09
C ASP A 42 6.15 -11.85 -4.21
N THR A 43 6.22 -11.21 -3.04
CA THR A 43 5.07 -11.09 -2.15
C THR A 43 3.98 -10.24 -2.81
N VAL A 44 2.81 -10.85 -3.04
CA VAL A 44 1.66 -10.18 -3.63
C VAL A 44 0.84 -9.50 -2.55
N PHE A 45 0.63 -8.20 -2.72
CA PHE A 45 -0.23 -7.37 -1.90
C PHE A 45 -1.52 -7.03 -2.65
N THR A 46 -2.62 -6.97 -1.93
CA THR A 46 -3.90 -6.49 -2.42
C THR A 46 -4.16 -5.13 -1.81
N CYS A 47 -4.21 -4.11 -2.66
CA CYS A 47 -4.61 -2.75 -2.31
C CYS A 47 -6.01 -2.49 -2.89
N ARG A 48 -6.87 -1.74 -2.19
CA ARG A 48 -8.24 -1.45 -2.66
C ARG A 48 -8.27 -0.78 -4.04
N ASP A 49 -7.50 0.28 -4.22
CA ASP A 49 -7.55 1.10 -5.44
C ASP A 49 -6.41 0.80 -6.43
N VAL A 50 -5.28 0.28 -5.94
CA VAL A 50 -4.11 -0.08 -6.77
C VAL A 50 -4.22 -1.50 -7.35
N GLY A 51 -5.04 -2.36 -6.73
CA GLY A 51 -5.22 -3.76 -7.12
C GLY A 51 -4.18 -4.72 -6.53
N ARG A 52 -3.96 -5.85 -7.19
CA ARG A 52 -2.99 -6.88 -6.79
C ARG A 52 -1.62 -6.59 -7.41
N VAL A 53 -0.61 -6.37 -6.57
CA VAL A 53 0.71 -5.89 -6.98
C VAL A 53 1.82 -6.43 -6.09
N THR A 54 3.03 -6.50 -6.63
CA THR A 54 4.27 -6.72 -5.86
C THR A 54 4.96 -5.38 -5.51
N ILE A 55 5.97 -5.41 -4.63
CA ILE A 55 6.79 -4.22 -4.33
C ILE A 55 7.48 -3.67 -5.59
N PRO A 56 8.11 -4.51 -6.45
CA PRO A 56 8.64 -4.03 -7.73
C PRO A 56 7.59 -3.42 -8.67
N ASP A 57 6.36 -3.96 -8.70
CA ASP A 57 5.26 -3.38 -9.49
C ASP A 57 4.87 -1.99 -8.99
N LEU A 58 4.78 -1.81 -7.67
CA LEU A 58 4.50 -0.52 -7.04
C LEU A 58 5.56 0.51 -7.41
N ALA A 59 6.85 0.16 -7.29
CA ALA A 59 7.96 1.02 -7.65
C ALA A 59 7.93 1.44 -9.13
N ARG A 60 7.67 0.50 -10.06
CA ARG A 60 7.52 0.81 -11.50
C ARG A 60 6.38 1.78 -11.79
N ARG A 61 5.34 1.79 -10.95
CA ARG A 61 4.16 2.67 -11.07
C ARG A 61 4.34 4.01 -10.33
N GLY A 62 5.50 4.25 -9.73
CA GLY A 62 5.83 5.48 -8.99
C GLY A 62 5.35 5.49 -7.54
N TRP A 63 4.90 4.35 -7.00
CA TRP A 63 4.55 4.23 -5.59
C TRP A 63 5.78 3.96 -4.74
N LYS A 64 5.81 4.57 -3.54
CA LYS A 64 6.83 4.37 -2.51
C LYS A 64 6.20 3.58 -1.36
N VAL A 65 6.85 2.49 -0.92
CA VAL A 65 6.47 1.82 0.34
C VAL A 65 7.03 2.66 1.49
N ILE A 66 6.16 3.19 2.33
CA ILE A 66 6.53 4.08 3.46
C ILE A 66 6.40 3.40 4.81
N HIS A 67 5.65 2.30 4.89
CA HIS A 67 5.51 1.50 6.10
C HIS A 67 5.33 0.02 5.78
N VAL A 68 5.84 -0.84 6.65
CA VAL A 68 5.66 -2.30 6.61
C VAL A 68 5.39 -2.76 8.02
N ALA A 69 4.30 -3.52 8.21
CA ALA A 69 3.92 -4.09 9.48
C ALA A 69 3.50 -5.56 9.28
N GLN A 70 3.66 -6.36 10.33
CA GLN A 70 3.05 -7.68 10.41
C GLN A 70 1.82 -7.58 11.31
N GLN A 71 0.69 -8.04 10.82
CA GLN A 71 -0.57 -8.04 11.54
C GLN A 71 -0.94 -9.46 11.97
N THR A 72 -1.61 -9.55 13.11
CA THR A 72 -2.19 -10.79 13.64
C THR A 72 -3.69 -10.57 13.80
N GLU A 73 -4.49 -11.43 13.21
CA GLU A 73 -5.95 -11.41 13.30
C GLU A 73 -6.42 -12.66 14.04
N TYR A 74 -7.22 -12.45 15.08
CA TYR A 74 -7.83 -13.51 15.86
C TYR A 74 -9.23 -13.77 15.31
N THR A 75 -9.40 -14.88 14.61
CA THR A 75 -10.70 -15.33 14.11
C THR A 75 -11.22 -16.44 15.02
N GLY A 76 -11.84 -16.04 16.13
CA GLY A 76 -12.54 -16.93 17.05
C GLY A 76 -13.61 -16.15 17.81
N ASP A 77 -14.79 -16.75 17.99
CA ASP A 77 -15.68 -16.35 19.08
C ASP A 77 -14.95 -16.70 20.38
N THR A 78 -15.01 -15.82 21.38
CA THR A 78 -14.32 -15.96 22.68
C THR A 78 -14.68 -17.24 23.46
N ASP A 79 -15.69 -17.98 22.99
CA ASP A 79 -16.27 -19.16 23.66
C ASP A 79 -15.98 -20.48 22.92
N SER A 80 -15.19 -20.48 21.84
CA SER A 80 -14.82 -21.71 21.14
C SER A 80 -13.33 -22.02 21.27
N ASP A 81 -12.99 -23.28 21.59
CA ASP A 81 -11.60 -23.78 21.69
C ASP A 81 -10.82 -23.75 20.34
N ASN A 82 -11.39 -23.15 19.28
CA ASN A 82 -10.84 -23.09 17.93
C ASN A 82 -10.50 -21.65 17.52
N GLU A 83 -9.76 -20.92 18.37
CA GLU A 83 -9.20 -19.61 18.00
C GLU A 83 -8.26 -19.77 16.79
N VAL A 84 -8.71 -19.31 15.62
CA VAL A 84 -7.87 -19.32 14.41
C VAL A 84 -7.08 -18.02 14.36
N VAL A 85 -5.80 -18.11 14.69
CA VAL A 85 -4.85 -16.99 14.58
C VAL A 85 -4.30 -16.93 13.16
N LYS A 86 -4.61 -15.85 12.45
CA LYS A 86 -4.07 -15.54 11.13
C LYS A 86 -3.02 -14.46 11.23
N MET A 87 -2.01 -14.53 10.37
CA MET A 87 -0.97 -13.52 10.25
C MET A 87 -0.80 -13.11 8.79
N TYR A 88 -0.65 -11.82 8.55
CA TYR A 88 -0.41 -11.25 7.24
C TYR A 88 0.54 -10.05 7.35
N GLN A 89 1.04 -9.60 6.20
CA GLN A 89 1.83 -8.39 6.11
C GLN A 89 0.98 -7.27 5.57
N GLU A 90 1.13 -6.10 6.14
CA GLU A 90 0.51 -4.87 5.70
C GLU A 90 1.59 -3.88 5.28
N ILE A 91 1.38 -3.23 4.14
CA ILE A 91 2.23 -2.13 3.70
C ILE A 91 1.38 -0.88 3.48
N VAL A 92 1.99 0.27 3.77
CA VAL A 92 1.43 1.57 3.37
C VAL A 92 2.24 2.07 2.19
N VAL A 93 1.54 2.36 1.09
CA VAL A 93 2.12 2.89 -0.14
C VAL A 93 1.68 4.32 -0.35
N TYR A 94 2.57 5.13 -0.91
CA TYR A 94 2.39 6.56 -1.12
C TYR A 94 2.82 6.96 -2.53
N LYS A 95 2.10 7.90 -3.14
CA LYS A 95 2.45 8.50 -4.42
C LYS A 95 2.15 9.99 -4.40
N GLU A 96 3.11 10.76 -4.94
CA GLU A 96 3.02 12.22 -5.11
C GLU A 96 2.25 12.58 -6.38
#